data_AF-A0A8D2L8T9-F1
#
_entry.id   AF-A0A8D2L8T9-F1
#
_cell.length_a   1.000
_cell.length_b   1.000
_cell.length_c   1.000
_cell.angle_alpha   90.00
_cell.angle_beta   90.00
_cell.angle_gamma   90.00
#
_symmetry.space_group_name_H-M   'P 1'
#
loop_
_entity.id
_entity.type
_entity.pdbx_description
1 polymer ?
#
loop_
_entity_poly.entity_id
_entity_poly.type
_entity_poly.pdbx_seq_one_letter_code
_entity_poly.pdbx_strand_id
1 'polypeptide(L)'
;MAAYYIYFCTLTPKFYVALTGTSSLISGLIFIFEWWYFRKYGTSFIEQVSVSHLRPLIGGTENTSSQQATFSATNGENEMNRQSLSECKVWRNPLNLFRGAEYSRYTWVTGKEPLTYYDMNLSAQDHQTFFTCETDLFRPSDAVMQKAWRERNPQARIKAAYQALELNNDCATAYVLLAEEEAVTIIDAEKYFKQALRAGETVYRKSQHCSSQSPQHEAQLRRDTNVLVYVKRRLAMCARKLGRIKEAVKMMRDLMKEFPLLSVLNIHENLLEALLELQAYADVQAVLAKYDDISLPKSAAICYTAALLKARAVSDRFSPETASRRGLSTAEINAVEAIHRAVEFNPHVPKYLLEMKSLILPPEHILKRGDSEAVAYAFFHLQHWKRIEGALNLLHCTWEGSKYSFVGGIRYNQSKLLCLILELFYSFK
;
A
#
# COMPACT_ATOMS: atom_id res chain seq x y z
N MET A 1 12.30 41.20 -0.38
CA MET A 1 11.12 40.96 0.48
C MET A 1 10.22 42.18 0.65
N ALA A 2 10.73 43.40 0.83
CA ALA A 2 9.88 44.60 0.99
C ALA A 2 9.15 45.06 -0.30
N ALA A 3 9.74 44.86 -1.50
CA ALA A 3 9.10 45.27 -2.76
C ALA A 3 7.93 44.37 -3.20
N TYR A 4 7.92 43.09 -2.82
CA TYR A 4 6.86 42.14 -3.17
C TYR A 4 5.60 42.37 -2.33
N TYR A 5 5.78 42.78 -1.08
CA TYR A 5 4.68 43.10 -0.17
C TYR A 5 3.94 44.39 -0.57
N ILE A 6 4.67 45.37 -1.11
CA ILE A 6 4.09 46.65 -1.57
C ILE A 6 3.21 46.46 -2.83
N TYR A 7 3.53 45.49 -3.71
CA TYR A 7 2.73 45.24 -4.93
C TYR A 7 1.36 44.59 -4.63
N PHE A 8 1.28 43.70 -3.64
CA PHE A 8 0.01 43.08 -3.22
C PHE A 8 -0.87 44.04 -2.41
N CYS A 9 -0.28 44.99 -1.68
CA CYS A 9 -1.02 45.99 -0.90
C CYS A 9 -1.60 47.15 -1.74
N THR A 10 -1.26 47.25 -3.03
CA THR A 10 -1.79 48.26 -3.96
C THR A 10 -2.98 47.80 -4.82
N LEU A 11 -3.47 46.56 -4.63
CA LEU A 11 -4.62 46.07 -5.38
C LEU A 11 -5.92 46.49 -4.70
N THR A 12 -6.58 47.50 -5.27
CA THR A 12 -7.85 48.01 -4.76
C THR A 12 -8.93 46.92 -4.74
N PRO A 13 -9.93 46.97 -3.83
CA PRO A 13 -11.04 46.01 -3.78
C PRO A 13 -11.75 45.81 -5.14
N LYS A 14 -11.74 46.85 -5.99
CA LYS A 14 -12.25 46.80 -7.36
C LYS A 14 -11.50 45.79 -8.25
N PHE A 15 -10.20 45.60 -8.03
CA PHE A 15 -9.40 44.59 -8.73
C PHE A 15 -9.78 43.17 -8.35
N TYR A 16 -10.00 42.88 -7.06
CA TYR A 16 -10.44 41.54 -6.63
C TYR A 16 -11.85 41.20 -7.13
N VAL A 17 -12.75 42.18 -7.15
CA VAL A 17 -14.09 42.01 -7.73
C VAL A 17 -13.99 41.79 -9.24
N ALA A 18 -13.15 42.55 -9.95
CA ALA A 18 -12.92 42.35 -11.38
C ALA A 18 -12.28 40.99 -11.68
N LEU A 19 -11.28 40.57 -10.91
CA LEU A 19 -10.58 39.29 -11.06
C LEU A 19 -11.50 38.09 -10.79
N THR A 20 -12.33 38.17 -9.75
CA THR A 20 -13.30 37.12 -9.43
C THR A 20 -14.41 37.08 -10.48
N GLY A 21 -14.88 38.24 -10.94
CA GLY A 21 -15.87 38.35 -12.01
C GLY A 21 -15.36 37.79 -13.33
N THR A 22 -14.13 38.12 -13.74
CA THR A 22 -13.55 37.59 -14.99
C THR A 22 -13.21 36.12 -14.87
N SER A 23 -12.67 35.66 -13.74
CA SER A 23 -12.42 34.24 -13.48
C SER A 23 -13.71 33.42 -13.54
N SER A 24 -14.78 33.87 -12.87
CA SER A 24 -16.06 33.16 -12.87
C SER A 24 -16.70 33.12 -14.26
N LEU A 25 -16.57 34.20 -15.05
CA LEU A 25 -17.12 34.25 -16.40
C LEU A 25 -16.34 33.33 -17.36
N ILE A 26 -15.01 33.32 -17.26
CA ILE A 26 -14.15 32.43 -18.05
C ILE A 26 -14.40 30.96 -17.67
N SER A 27 -14.46 30.64 -16.38
CA SER A 27 -14.78 29.28 -15.91
C SER A 27 -16.17 28.83 -16.35
N GLY A 28 -17.17 29.71 -16.33
CA GLY A 28 -18.51 29.42 -16.84
C GLY A 28 -18.55 29.15 -18.34
N LEU A 29 -17.83 29.94 -19.14
CA LEU A 29 -17.71 29.74 -20.59
C LEU A 29 -17.00 28.43 -20.92
N ILE A 30 -15.90 28.12 -20.23
CA ILE A 30 -15.19 26.84 -20.39
C ILE A 30 -16.12 25.68 -20.06
N PHE A 31 -16.89 25.77 -18.98
CA PHE A 31 -17.83 24.72 -18.58
C PHE A 31 -18.95 24.50 -19.61
N ILE A 32 -19.52 25.57 -20.17
CA ILE A 32 -20.55 25.47 -21.21
C ILE A 32 -19.98 24.85 -22.49
N PHE A 33 -18.74 25.21 -22.86
CA PHE A 33 -18.07 24.67 -24.03
C PHE A 33 -17.69 23.20 -23.85
N GLU A 34 -17.17 22.85 -22.67
CA GLU A 34 -16.84 21.48 -22.27
C GLU A 34 -18.10 20.60 -22.26
N TRP A 35 -19.20 21.11 -21.73
CA TRP A 35 -20.49 20.42 -21.72
C TRP A 35 -21.03 20.18 -23.14
N TRP A 36 -20.99 21.20 -23.99
CA TRP A 36 -21.40 21.08 -25.38
C TRP A 36 -20.52 20.09 -26.15
N TYR A 37 -19.20 20.16 -25.95
CA TYR A 37 -18.23 19.26 -26.57
C TYR A 37 -18.43 17.81 -26.10
N PHE A 38 -18.55 17.59 -24.80
CA PHE A 38 -18.80 16.26 -24.22
C PHE A 38 -20.11 15.66 -24.74
N ARG A 39 -21.18 16.45 -24.84
CA ARG A 39 -22.46 15.98 -25.37
C ARG A 39 -22.38 15.60 -26.84
N LYS A 40 -21.50 16.23 -27.62
CA LYS A 40 -21.36 16.01 -29.06
C LYS A 40 -20.36 14.89 -29.40
N TYR A 41 -19.29 14.75 -28.62
CA TYR A 41 -18.16 13.86 -28.92
C TYR A 41 -17.92 12.76 -27.86
N GLY A 42 -18.71 12.72 -26.79
CA GLY A 42 -18.64 11.70 -25.74
C GLY A 42 -17.34 11.66 -24.94
N THR A 43 -16.49 12.68 -25.08
CA THR A 43 -15.15 12.76 -24.49
C THR A 43 -14.89 14.17 -23.99
N SER A 44 -14.12 14.31 -22.90
CA SER A 44 -13.77 15.61 -22.32
C SER A 44 -12.63 16.25 -23.12
N PHE A 45 -12.81 17.51 -23.55
CA PHE A 45 -11.78 18.26 -24.25
C PHE A 45 -10.63 18.62 -23.30
N ILE A 46 -10.95 19.01 -22.06
CA ILE A 46 -9.94 19.26 -21.02
C ILE A 46 -9.13 18.00 -20.73
N GLU A 47 -9.75 16.82 -20.67
CA GLU A 47 -9.04 15.56 -20.47
C GLU A 47 -8.09 15.26 -21.64
N GLN A 48 -8.54 15.41 -22.89
CA GLN A 48 -7.70 15.19 -24.07
C GLN A 48 -6.51 16.15 -24.15
N VAL A 49 -6.73 17.43 -23.84
CA VAL A 49 -5.70 18.48 -23.85
C VAL A 49 -4.75 18.30 -22.66
N SER A 50 -5.25 17.97 -21.48
CA SER A 50 -4.42 17.69 -20.31
C SER A 50 -3.56 16.45 -20.51
N VAL A 51 -4.10 15.38 -21.12
CA VAL A 51 -3.32 14.17 -21.45
C VAL A 51 -2.26 14.46 -22.51
N SER A 52 -2.51 15.35 -23.47
CA SER A 52 -1.54 15.69 -24.52
C SER A 52 -0.45 16.68 -24.07
N HIS A 53 -0.76 17.60 -23.14
CA HIS A 53 0.22 18.56 -22.60
C HIS A 53 0.94 18.09 -21.33
N LEU A 54 0.36 17.18 -20.54
CA LEU A 54 1.02 16.59 -19.36
C LEU A 54 1.82 15.32 -19.71
N ARG A 55 1.57 14.68 -20.86
CA ARG A 55 2.35 13.52 -21.34
C ARG A 55 3.86 13.77 -21.40
N PRO A 56 4.34 14.90 -21.95
CA PRO A 56 5.78 15.18 -22.01
C PRO A 56 6.42 15.44 -20.63
N LEU A 57 5.62 15.71 -19.59
CA LEU A 57 6.09 16.04 -18.24
C LEU A 57 6.03 14.83 -17.26
N ILE A 58 5.31 13.76 -17.61
CA ILE A 58 5.15 12.53 -16.79
C ILE A 58 6.03 11.36 -17.30
N GLY A 59 6.88 11.60 -18.29
CA GLY A 59 7.98 10.69 -18.66
C GLY A 59 7.80 10.05 -20.04
N GLY A 60 8.88 10.11 -20.80
CA GLY A 60 9.02 9.44 -22.10
C GLY A 60 9.39 10.41 -23.22
N THR A 61 10.65 10.82 -23.26
CA THR A 61 11.32 11.15 -24.52
C THR A 61 11.33 9.89 -25.38
N GLU A 62 10.67 9.88 -26.54
CA GLU A 62 11.22 9.27 -27.75
C GLU A 62 10.73 10.05 -28.99
N ASN A 63 11.68 10.34 -29.85
CA ASN A 63 11.53 11.13 -31.07
C ASN A 63 10.79 10.36 -32.17
N THR A 64 10.05 11.14 -32.93
CA THR A 64 9.40 10.85 -34.21
C THR A 64 10.33 10.16 -35.22
N SER A 65 9.86 9.11 -35.90
CA SER A 65 9.77 9.07 -37.37
C SER A 65 9.07 7.78 -37.86
N SER A 66 8.44 7.90 -39.01
CA SER A 66 7.36 7.07 -39.55
C SER A 66 7.79 6.27 -40.79
N GLN A 67 7.09 5.15 -41.04
CA GLN A 67 6.96 4.34 -42.28
C GLN A 67 8.18 3.44 -42.62
N GLN A 68 8.07 2.16 -43.04
CA GLN A 68 7.15 1.54 -44.01
C GLN A 68 7.13 0.00 -43.86
N ALA A 69 6.01 -0.60 -44.29
CA ALA A 69 5.59 -2.00 -44.45
C ALA A 69 6.60 -3.17 -44.45
N THR A 70 6.23 -4.32 -43.85
CA THR A 70 5.92 -5.61 -44.55
C THR A 70 5.58 -6.76 -43.57
N PHE A 71 4.67 -7.64 -43.99
CA PHE A 71 4.20 -8.82 -43.26
C PHE A 71 5.30 -9.89 -43.09
N SER A 72 5.43 -10.48 -41.90
CA SER A 72 5.79 -11.89 -41.65
C SER A 72 5.64 -12.24 -40.16
N ALA A 73 5.08 -13.42 -39.90
CA ALA A 73 4.55 -13.87 -38.61
C ALA A 73 5.62 -14.44 -37.65
N THR A 74 5.60 -14.02 -36.38
CA THR A 74 5.98 -14.82 -35.19
C THR A 74 5.66 -14.08 -33.89
N ASN A 75 5.04 -14.80 -32.95
CA ASN A 75 4.96 -14.62 -31.48
C ASN A 75 5.01 -13.21 -30.86
N GLY A 76 3.92 -12.85 -30.18
CA GLY A 76 3.87 -11.80 -29.17
C GLY A 76 2.63 -10.91 -29.30
N GLU A 77 2.01 -10.62 -28.16
CA GLU A 77 1.26 -9.38 -27.90
C GLU A 77 -0.08 -9.20 -28.64
N ASN A 78 -1.16 -9.50 -27.91
CA ASN A 78 -2.45 -8.86 -28.17
C ASN A 78 -3.27 -8.74 -26.87
N GLU A 79 -2.77 -7.93 -25.93
CA GLU A 79 -3.59 -7.31 -24.88
C GLU A 79 -3.36 -5.80 -24.81
N MET A 80 -3.37 -5.14 -25.97
CA MET A 80 -3.48 -3.68 -26.05
C MET A 80 -4.63 -3.28 -26.97
N ASN A 81 -5.83 -3.81 -26.71
CA ASN A 81 -7.05 -3.14 -27.16
C ASN A 81 -8.32 -3.48 -26.36
N ARG A 82 -8.18 -3.66 -25.04
CA ARG A 82 -9.33 -3.84 -24.15
C ARG A 82 -9.13 -3.12 -22.82
N GLN A 83 -8.80 -1.83 -22.87
CA GLN A 83 -8.99 -0.94 -21.72
C GLN A 83 -10.47 -0.63 -21.57
N SER A 84 -11.23 -1.60 -21.05
CA SER A 84 -12.56 -1.38 -20.48
C SER A 84 -12.48 -1.67 -18.99
N LEU A 85 -12.74 -0.63 -18.18
CA LEU A 85 -12.81 -0.63 -16.70
C LEU A 85 -11.45 -0.74 -16.00
N SER A 86 -11.14 0.28 -15.19
CA SER A 86 -9.94 0.40 -14.36
C SER A 86 -9.69 -0.87 -13.54
N GLU A 87 -8.68 -1.65 -13.90
CA GLU A 87 -8.30 -2.84 -13.15
C GLU A 87 -7.81 -2.41 -11.76
N CYS A 88 -8.54 -2.81 -10.72
CA CYS A 88 -8.21 -2.52 -9.33
C CYS A 88 -6.95 -3.29 -8.93
N LYS A 89 -5.77 -2.71 -9.19
CA LYS A 89 -4.48 -3.33 -8.87
C LYS A 89 -4.38 -3.68 -7.38
N VAL A 90 -4.23 -4.97 -7.10
CA VAL A 90 -4.03 -5.53 -5.78
C VAL A 90 -2.54 -5.59 -5.44
N TRP A 91 -2.20 -5.41 -4.17
CA TRP A 91 -0.82 -5.34 -3.67
C TRP A 91 -0.61 -6.36 -2.56
N ARG A 92 0.62 -6.85 -2.35
CA ARG A 92 0.92 -7.69 -1.18
C ARG A 92 0.69 -6.91 0.10
N ASN A 93 0.09 -7.57 1.08
CA ASN A 93 -0.02 -7.07 2.44
C ASN A 93 1.36 -7.16 3.13
N PRO A 94 1.99 -6.03 3.52
CA PRO A 94 3.29 -6.04 4.17
C PRO A 94 3.24 -6.68 5.58
N LEU A 95 2.06 -6.81 6.17
CA LEU A 95 1.86 -7.42 7.48
C LEU A 95 1.12 -8.77 7.38
N ASN A 96 1.16 -9.44 6.21
CA ASN A 96 0.53 -10.74 6.02
C ASN A 96 0.97 -11.78 7.07
N LEU A 97 0.03 -12.60 7.53
CA LEU A 97 0.28 -13.60 8.56
C LEU A 97 1.10 -14.78 8.02
N PHE A 98 1.56 -15.65 8.92
CA PHE A 98 2.22 -16.91 8.55
C PHE A 98 1.18 -17.95 8.15
N ARG A 99 1.29 -18.52 6.94
CA ARG A 99 0.21 -19.33 6.38
C ARG A 99 -0.08 -20.58 7.20
N GLY A 100 0.91 -21.39 7.55
CA GLY A 100 0.74 -22.54 8.44
C GLY A 100 0.43 -22.10 9.87
N ALA A 101 1.30 -21.28 10.44
CA ALA A 101 1.28 -21.00 11.88
C ALA A 101 0.09 -20.13 12.34
N GLU A 102 -0.53 -19.36 11.44
CA GLU A 102 -1.61 -18.44 11.77
C GLU A 102 -2.87 -18.70 10.94
N TYR A 103 -2.81 -18.69 9.59
CA TYR A 103 -4.01 -18.89 8.76
C TYR A 103 -4.55 -20.32 8.86
N SER A 104 -3.71 -21.34 8.65
CA SER A 104 -4.12 -22.75 8.74
C SER A 104 -4.56 -23.10 10.15
N ARG A 105 -3.89 -22.55 11.18
CA ARG A 105 -4.33 -22.70 12.58
C ARG A 105 -5.75 -22.16 12.79
N TYR A 106 -6.09 -21.02 12.18
CA TYR A 106 -7.45 -20.49 12.23
C TYR A 106 -8.47 -21.42 11.54
N THR A 107 -8.14 -21.94 10.36
CA THR A 107 -8.98 -22.94 9.67
C THR A 107 -9.17 -24.20 10.53
N TRP A 108 -8.12 -24.74 11.14
CA TRP A 108 -8.21 -25.93 11.98
C TRP A 108 -9.10 -25.75 13.20
N VAL A 109 -9.06 -24.57 13.83
CA VAL A 109 -9.86 -24.28 15.03
C VAL A 109 -11.31 -23.93 14.69
N THR A 110 -11.56 -23.23 13.58
CA THR A 110 -12.87 -22.64 13.29
C THR A 110 -13.63 -23.33 12.16
N GLY A 111 -12.96 -24.16 11.36
CA GLY A 111 -13.49 -24.71 10.10
C GLY A 111 -13.71 -23.68 9.00
N LYS A 112 -13.26 -22.43 9.18
CA LYS A 112 -13.46 -21.33 8.22
C LYS A 112 -12.15 -20.99 7.54
N GLU A 113 -12.17 -20.93 6.21
CA GLU A 113 -11.01 -20.51 5.43
C GLU A 113 -10.82 -18.97 5.53
N PRO A 114 -9.65 -18.50 6.01
CA PRO A 114 -9.39 -17.06 6.14
C PRO A 114 -8.91 -16.41 4.84
N LEU A 115 -8.48 -17.21 3.86
CA LEU A 115 -7.97 -16.74 2.57
C LEU A 115 -8.87 -17.23 1.43
N THR A 116 -9.09 -16.38 0.44
CA THR A 116 -9.86 -16.77 -0.74
C THR A 116 -9.01 -17.54 -1.74
N TYR A 117 -9.66 -18.26 -2.66
CA TYR A 117 -8.96 -18.87 -3.80
C TYR A 117 -8.22 -17.82 -4.65
N TYR A 118 -8.77 -16.60 -4.74
CA TYR A 118 -8.14 -15.49 -5.45
C TYR A 118 -6.85 -15.04 -4.75
N ASP A 119 -6.86 -14.85 -3.42
CA ASP A 119 -5.65 -14.51 -2.64
C ASP A 119 -4.56 -15.58 -2.81
N MET A 120 -4.94 -16.86 -2.71
CA MET A 120 -3.99 -17.98 -2.85
C MET A 120 -3.35 -18.01 -4.25
N ASN A 121 -4.11 -17.69 -5.30
CA ASN A 121 -3.57 -17.60 -6.66
C ASN A 121 -2.62 -16.42 -6.84
N LEU A 122 -2.96 -15.25 -6.27
CA LEU A 122 -2.07 -14.09 -6.29
C LEU A 122 -0.75 -14.43 -5.60
N SER A 123 -0.79 -15.11 -4.45
CA SER A 123 0.40 -15.60 -3.75
C SER A 123 1.23 -16.59 -4.58
N ALA A 124 0.58 -17.50 -5.31
CA ALA A 124 1.28 -18.43 -6.19
C ALA A 124 1.96 -17.72 -7.37
N GLN A 125 1.32 -16.71 -7.97
CA GLN A 125 1.93 -15.88 -9.02
C GLN A 125 3.12 -15.11 -8.46
N ASP A 126 2.95 -14.53 -7.28
CA ASP A 126 3.94 -13.79 -6.54
C ASP A 126 5.19 -14.62 -6.20
N HIS A 127 5.01 -15.86 -5.78
CA HIS A 127 6.14 -16.77 -5.53
C HIS A 127 6.87 -17.14 -6.82
N GLN A 128 6.14 -17.37 -7.92
CA GLN A 128 6.76 -17.63 -9.22
C GLN A 128 7.59 -16.43 -9.68
N THR A 129 7.06 -15.20 -9.58
CA THR A 129 7.78 -14.00 -10.01
C THR A 129 9.03 -13.73 -9.16
N PHE A 130 9.01 -14.04 -7.86
CA PHE A 130 10.10 -13.62 -6.96
C PHE A 130 11.15 -14.70 -6.75
N PHE A 131 10.73 -15.96 -6.76
CA PHE A 131 11.56 -17.09 -6.35
C PHE A 131 11.99 -17.99 -7.51
N THR A 132 11.60 -17.65 -8.74
CA THR A 132 12.00 -18.41 -9.92
C THR A 132 12.72 -17.55 -10.95
N CYS A 133 13.55 -18.18 -11.77
CA CYS A 133 14.20 -17.59 -12.92
C CYS A 133 14.47 -18.66 -13.99
N GLU A 134 14.80 -18.24 -15.22
CA GLU A 134 15.01 -19.16 -16.35
C GLU A 134 16.13 -20.17 -16.12
N THR A 135 17.12 -19.84 -15.28
CA THR A 135 18.25 -20.72 -14.98
C THR A 135 17.92 -21.84 -13.98
N ASP A 136 16.73 -21.82 -13.36
CA ASP A 136 16.31 -22.85 -12.41
C ASP A 136 16.25 -24.25 -13.05
N LEU A 137 15.97 -24.33 -14.36
CA LEU A 137 15.94 -25.58 -15.12
C LEU A 137 17.28 -26.34 -15.08
N PHE A 138 18.40 -25.62 -14.86
CA PHE A 138 19.74 -26.21 -14.77
C PHE A 138 20.12 -26.60 -13.34
N ARG A 139 19.28 -26.30 -12.34
CA ARG A 139 19.51 -26.63 -10.92
C ARG A 139 18.41 -27.58 -10.46
N PRO A 140 18.69 -28.89 -10.26
CA PRO A 140 17.67 -29.90 -10.01
C PRO A 140 16.68 -29.56 -8.88
N SER A 141 17.17 -29.05 -7.75
CA SER A 141 16.32 -28.63 -6.63
C SER A 141 15.41 -27.44 -6.99
N ASP A 142 15.92 -26.45 -7.72
CA ASP A 142 15.12 -25.28 -8.12
C ASP A 142 14.09 -25.63 -9.19
N ALA A 143 14.40 -26.57 -10.10
CA ALA A 143 13.44 -27.09 -11.06
C ALA A 143 12.25 -27.81 -10.39
N VAL A 144 12.50 -28.53 -9.28
CA VAL A 144 11.42 -29.09 -8.44
C VAL A 144 10.60 -27.96 -7.81
N MET A 145 11.26 -26.96 -7.23
CA MET A 145 10.58 -25.82 -6.61
C MET A 145 9.75 -25.00 -7.60
N GLN A 146 10.21 -24.82 -8.84
CA GLN A 146 9.45 -24.14 -9.89
C GLN A 146 8.10 -24.81 -10.15
N LYS A 147 8.05 -26.15 -10.09
CA LYS A 147 6.80 -26.92 -10.17
C LYS A 147 5.98 -26.79 -8.88
N ALA A 148 6.63 -26.83 -7.72
CA ALA A 148 5.98 -26.69 -6.42
C ALA A 148 5.21 -25.35 -6.31
N TRP A 149 5.77 -24.24 -6.80
CA TRP A 149 5.09 -22.95 -6.76
C TRP A 149 3.83 -22.85 -7.64
N ARG A 150 3.65 -23.78 -8.59
CA ARG A 150 2.46 -23.89 -9.45
C ARG A 150 1.46 -24.92 -8.93
N GLU A 151 1.87 -25.77 -8.01
CA GLU A 151 1.04 -26.83 -7.46
C GLU A 151 -0.04 -26.24 -6.54
N ARG A 152 -1.29 -26.69 -6.72
CA ARG A 152 -2.44 -26.19 -5.98
C ARG A 152 -2.64 -26.93 -4.66
N ASN A 153 -2.28 -28.20 -4.61
CA ASN A 153 -2.43 -29.01 -3.41
C ASN A 153 -1.30 -28.72 -2.39
N PRO A 154 -1.62 -28.25 -1.17
CA PRO A 154 -0.60 -27.92 -0.16
C PRO A 154 0.28 -29.11 0.23
N GLN A 155 -0.28 -30.32 0.36
CA GLN A 155 0.49 -31.51 0.72
C GLN A 155 1.47 -31.91 -0.38
N ALA A 156 1.06 -31.75 -1.65
CA ALA A 156 1.95 -31.97 -2.79
C ALA A 156 3.07 -30.91 -2.84
N ARG A 157 2.79 -29.65 -2.49
CA ARG A 157 3.80 -28.59 -2.35
C ARG A 157 4.83 -28.91 -1.28
N ILE A 158 4.38 -29.31 -0.09
CA ILE A 158 5.26 -29.70 1.03
C ILE A 158 6.14 -30.89 0.62
N LYS A 159 5.54 -31.92 0.00
CA LYS A 159 6.30 -33.09 -0.51
C LYS A 159 7.35 -32.68 -1.54
N ALA A 160 7.02 -31.78 -2.46
CA ALA A 160 7.96 -31.28 -3.46
C ALA A 160 9.12 -30.48 -2.82
N ALA A 161 8.86 -29.71 -1.76
CA ALA A 161 9.91 -29.01 -1.03
C ALA A 161 10.89 -29.99 -0.37
N TYR A 162 10.41 -31.07 0.24
CA TYR A 162 11.29 -32.12 0.76
C TYR A 162 12.10 -32.82 -0.33
N GLN A 163 11.49 -33.12 -1.49
CA GLN A 163 12.21 -33.66 -2.65
C GLN A 163 13.31 -32.71 -3.15
N ALA A 164 13.07 -31.41 -3.13
CA ALA A 164 14.09 -30.42 -3.48
C ALA A 164 15.26 -30.42 -2.47
N LEU A 165 14.97 -30.62 -1.17
CA LEU A 165 15.99 -30.73 -0.12
C LEU A 165 16.80 -32.03 -0.20
N GLU A 166 16.19 -33.15 -0.63
CA GLU A 166 16.90 -34.40 -0.91
C GLU A 166 17.94 -34.24 -2.04
N LEU A 167 17.62 -33.43 -3.05
CA LEU A 167 18.54 -33.12 -4.16
C LEU A 167 19.61 -32.12 -3.75
N ASN A 168 19.25 -31.11 -2.96
CA ASN A 168 20.16 -30.10 -2.45
C ASN A 168 19.66 -29.56 -1.11
N ASN A 169 20.35 -29.94 -0.04
CA ASN A 169 20.00 -29.52 1.31
C ASN A 169 20.13 -27.99 1.53
N ASP A 170 20.82 -27.28 0.64
CA ASP A 170 20.94 -25.81 0.64
C ASP A 170 19.92 -25.13 -0.30
N CYS A 171 18.75 -25.73 -0.52
CA CYS A 171 17.66 -25.12 -1.28
C CYS A 171 16.87 -24.11 -0.43
N ALA A 172 17.22 -22.83 -0.49
CA ALA A 172 16.59 -21.76 0.30
C ALA A 172 15.07 -21.64 0.08
N THR A 173 14.60 -21.79 -1.16
CA THR A 173 13.18 -21.67 -1.51
C THR A 173 12.34 -22.84 -1.01
N ALA A 174 12.93 -24.04 -0.87
CA ALA A 174 12.26 -25.17 -0.24
C ALA A 174 11.99 -24.88 1.25
N TYR A 175 12.99 -24.38 1.98
CA TYR A 175 12.80 -23.97 3.37
C TYR A 175 11.79 -22.81 3.51
N VAL A 176 11.74 -21.87 2.56
CA VAL A 176 10.69 -20.84 2.54
C VAL A 176 9.30 -21.47 2.44
N LEU A 177 9.11 -22.46 1.56
CA LEU A 177 7.82 -23.15 1.41
C LEU A 177 7.43 -23.88 2.71
N LEU A 178 8.36 -24.62 3.32
CA LEU A 178 8.10 -25.32 4.58
C LEU A 178 7.77 -24.34 5.72
N ALA A 179 8.49 -23.21 5.80
CA ALA A 179 8.22 -22.17 6.77
C ALA A 179 6.82 -21.53 6.61
N GLU A 180 6.37 -21.37 5.37
CA GLU A 180 5.04 -20.81 5.08
C GLU A 180 3.93 -21.82 5.24
N GLU A 181 4.09 -23.10 4.86
CA GLU A 181 2.96 -24.04 4.75
C GLU A 181 2.93 -25.15 5.80
N GLU A 182 4.08 -25.61 6.26
CA GLU A 182 4.17 -26.74 7.20
C GLU A 182 4.31 -26.29 8.65
N ALA A 183 4.95 -25.15 8.88
CA ALA A 183 5.16 -24.63 10.23
C ALA A 183 3.84 -24.44 10.99
N VAL A 184 3.71 -25.12 12.12
CA VAL A 184 2.50 -25.05 12.98
C VAL A 184 2.57 -23.88 13.97
N THR A 185 3.78 -23.43 14.30
CA THR A 185 4.02 -22.32 15.23
C THR A 185 4.99 -21.31 14.63
N ILE A 186 4.99 -20.10 15.20
CA ILE A 186 5.99 -19.06 14.83
C ILE A 186 7.42 -19.54 15.12
N ILE A 187 7.61 -20.38 16.14
CA ILE A 187 8.93 -20.94 16.47
C ILE A 187 9.38 -21.90 15.36
N ASP A 188 8.48 -22.72 14.83
CA ASP A 188 8.81 -23.65 13.74
C ASP A 188 9.05 -22.91 12.42
N ALA A 189 8.25 -21.88 12.14
CA ALA A 189 8.49 -20.99 11.00
C ALA A 189 9.88 -20.33 11.10
N GLU A 190 10.25 -19.83 12.29
CA GLU A 190 11.57 -19.23 12.52
C GLU A 190 12.71 -20.24 12.28
N LYS A 191 12.56 -21.50 12.71
CA LYS A 191 13.58 -22.56 12.46
C LYS A 191 13.80 -22.77 10.96
N TYR A 192 12.72 -22.92 10.20
CA TYR A 192 12.81 -23.08 8.75
C TYR A 192 13.38 -21.82 8.08
N PHE A 193 12.96 -20.62 8.47
CA PHE A 193 13.55 -19.40 7.93
C PHE A 193 15.03 -19.22 8.27
N LYS A 194 15.50 -19.70 9.43
CA LYS A 194 16.94 -19.73 9.75
C LYS A 194 17.72 -20.69 8.86
N GLN A 195 17.13 -21.82 8.47
CA GLN A 195 17.70 -22.71 7.45
C GLN A 195 17.72 -22.03 6.08
N ALA A 196 16.60 -21.40 5.69
CA ALA A 196 16.50 -20.62 4.46
C ALA A 196 17.53 -19.49 4.38
N LEU A 197 17.81 -18.80 5.50
CA LEU A 197 18.79 -17.71 5.53
C LEU A 197 20.19 -18.21 5.25
N ARG A 198 20.62 -19.29 5.92
CA ARG A 198 21.96 -19.88 5.72
C ARG A 198 22.17 -20.32 4.27
N ALA A 199 21.19 -21.00 3.69
CA ALA A 199 21.18 -21.40 2.30
C ALA A 199 21.18 -20.18 1.36
N GLY A 200 20.29 -19.21 1.60
CA GLY A 200 20.10 -18.02 0.78
C GLY A 200 21.32 -17.10 0.75
N GLU A 201 21.97 -16.88 1.89
CA GLU A 201 23.21 -16.08 1.95
C GLU A 201 24.35 -16.71 1.17
N THR A 202 24.44 -18.04 1.19
CA THR A 202 25.46 -18.78 0.44
C THR A 202 25.23 -18.65 -1.07
N VAL A 203 23.98 -18.80 -1.51
CA VAL A 203 23.60 -18.63 -2.92
C VAL A 203 23.77 -17.18 -3.38
N TYR A 204 23.29 -16.21 -2.60
CA TYR A 204 23.42 -14.78 -2.90
C TYR A 204 24.89 -14.32 -3.02
N ARG A 205 25.78 -14.80 -2.13
CA ARG A 205 27.22 -14.51 -2.26
C ARG A 205 27.80 -15.08 -3.55
N LYS A 206 27.44 -16.31 -3.92
CA LYS A 206 27.88 -16.93 -5.18
C LYS A 206 27.38 -16.14 -6.39
N SER A 207 26.13 -15.68 -6.37
CA SER A 207 25.59 -14.86 -7.46
C SER A 207 26.28 -13.49 -7.53
N GLN A 208 26.57 -12.83 -6.41
CA GLN A 208 27.27 -11.54 -6.41
C GLN A 208 28.70 -11.61 -6.99
N HIS A 209 29.39 -12.73 -6.82
CA HIS A 209 30.77 -12.92 -7.28
C HIS A 209 30.91 -13.44 -8.72
N CYS A 210 29.81 -13.72 -9.42
CA CYS A 210 29.88 -14.22 -10.79
C CYS A 210 30.06 -13.05 -11.77
N SER A 211 31.23 -12.99 -12.42
CA SER A 211 31.65 -11.85 -13.26
C SER A 211 30.95 -11.74 -14.63
N SER A 212 30.04 -12.66 -14.98
CA SER A 212 29.37 -12.62 -16.29
C SER A 212 28.17 -11.67 -16.28
N GLN A 213 28.23 -10.56 -17.02
CA GLN A 213 27.09 -9.67 -17.24
C GLN A 213 26.12 -10.24 -18.30
N SER A 214 25.64 -11.47 -18.11
CA SER A 214 24.62 -12.05 -18.99
C SER A 214 23.22 -11.77 -18.43
N PRO A 215 22.17 -11.65 -19.28
CA PRO A 215 20.79 -11.51 -18.82
C PRO A 215 20.36 -12.62 -17.85
N GLN A 216 20.87 -13.84 -18.07
CA GLN A 216 20.64 -15.00 -17.20
C GLN A 216 21.25 -14.80 -15.82
N HIS A 217 22.44 -14.21 -15.76
CA HIS A 217 23.12 -13.91 -14.52
C HIS A 217 22.37 -12.83 -13.72
N GLU A 218 21.94 -11.75 -14.37
CA GLU A 218 21.15 -10.70 -13.73
C GLU A 218 19.80 -11.22 -13.21
N ALA A 219 19.13 -12.08 -13.97
CA ALA A 219 17.89 -12.72 -13.55
C ALA A 219 18.09 -13.60 -12.31
N GLN A 220 19.17 -14.37 -12.27
CA GLN A 220 19.52 -15.18 -11.11
C GLN A 220 19.85 -14.30 -9.90
N LEU A 221 20.67 -13.27 -10.07
CA LEU A 221 21.03 -12.34 -8.99
C LEU A 221 19.78 -11.67 -8.40
N ARG A 222 18.84 -11.24 -9.25
CA ARG A 222 17.56 -10.66 -8.83
C ARG A 222 16.74 -11.65 -8.02
N ARG A 223 16.60 -12.89 -8.52
CA ARG A 223 15.89 -13.98 -7.82
C ARG A 223 16.53 -14.26 -6.46
N ASP A 224 17.84 -14.43 -6.40
CA ASP A 224 18.56 -14.76 -5.17
C ASP A 224 18.48 -13.61 -4.14
N THR A 225 18.54 -12.36 -4.63
CA THR A 225 18.29 -11.18 -3.80
C THR A 225 16.86 -11.16 -3.26
N ASN A 226 15.85 -11.43 -4.09
CA ASN A 226 14.45 -11.48 -3.68
C ASN A 226 14.20 -12.53 -2.60
N VAL A 227 14.76 -13.74 -2.76
CA VAL A 227 14.68 -14.82 -1.76
C VAL A 227 15.31 -14.36 -0.45
N LEU A 228 16.52 -13.79 -0.50
CA LEU A 228 17.24 -13.34 0.70
C LEU A 228 16.47 -12.25 1.46
N VAL A 229 15.97 -11.24 0.76
CA VAL A 229 15.22 -10.14 1.38
C VAL A 229 13.89 -10.65 1.95
N TYR A 230 13.20 -11.55 1.25
CA TYR A 230 11.99 -12.17 1.77
C TYR A 230 12.27 -12.93 3.08
N VAL A 231 13.30 -13.77 3.12
CA VAL A 231 13.68 -14.54 4.31
C VAL A 231 14.04 -13.62 5.48
N LYS A 232 14.91 -12.61 5.25
CA LYS A 232 15.29 -11.65 6.30
C LYS A 232 14.06 -10.89 6.85
N ARG A 233 13.13 -10.48 5.98
CA ARG A 233 11.87 -9.84 6.40
C ARG A 233 11.02 -10.80 7.24
N ARG A 234 10.82 -12.04 6.81
CA ARG A 234 10.01 -13.03 7.55
C ARG A 234 10.63 -13.40 8.90
N LEU A 235 11.95 -13.44 9.02
CA LEU A 235 12.62 -13.59 10.32
C LEU A 235 12.37 -12.39 11.24
N ALA A 236 12.40 -11.16 10.72
CA ALA A 236 12.07 -9.98 11.52
C ALA A 236 10.60 -10.03 12.00
N MET A 237 9.69 -10.51 11.15
CA MET A 237 8.29 -10.74 11.54
C MET A 237 8.15 -11.84 12.61
N CYS A 238 8.91 -12.93 12.52
CA CYS A 238 8.98 -13.96 13.57
C CYS A 238 9.46 -13.37 14.89
N ALA A 239 10.56 -12.61 14.88
CA ALA A 239 11.11 -11.95 16.07
C ALA A 239 10.06 -11.03 16.72
N ARG A 240 9.33 -10.24 15.92
CA ARG A 240 8.23 -9.40 16.41
C ARG A 240 7.12 -10.22 17.06
N LYS A 241 6.67 -11.30 16.42
CA LYS A 241 5.60 -12.16 16.94
C LYS A 241 6.01 -12.91 18.21
N LEU A 242 7.30 -13.17 18.40
CA LEU A 242 7.89 -13.78 19.59
C LEU A 242 8.25 -12.76 20.69
N GLY A 243 7.82 -11.49 20.56
CA GLY A 243 8.06 -10.45 21.56
C GLY A 243 9.47 -9.85 21.55
N ARG A 244 10.35 -10.27 20.63
CA ARG A 244 11.71 -9.72 20.46
C ARG A 244 11.65 -8.46 19.59
N ILE A 245 10.90 -7.46 20.03
CA ILE A 245 10.55 -6.28 19.21
C ILE A 245 11.79 -5.45 18.83
N LYS A 246 12.73 -5.26 19.76
CA LYS A 246 14.00 -4.53 19.48
C LYS A 246 14.85 -5.21 18.40
N GLU A 247 14.89 -6.55 18.41
CA GLU A 247 15.57 -7.34 17.40
C GLU A 247 14.89 -7.16 16.03
N ALA A 248 13.56 -7.28 15.99
CA ALA A 248 12.79 -7.08 14.77
C ALA A 248 13.03 -5.69 14.14
N VAL A 249 13.00 -4.62 14.95
CA VAL A 249 13.30 -3.25 14.50
C VAL A 249 14.70 -3.14 13.91
N LYS A 250 15.71 -3.72 14.59
CA LYS A 250 17.09 -3.74 14.08
C LYS A 250 17.15 -4.44 12.72
N MET A 251 16.59 -5.64 12.62
CA MET A 251 16.58 -6.42 11.38
C MET A 251 15.90 -5.67 10.22
N MET A 252 14.77 -5.01 10.47
CA MET A 252 14.07 -4.23 9.43
C MET A 252 14.87 -3.01 8.98
N ARG A 253 15.52 -2.29 9.90
CA ARG A 253 16.39 -1.15 9.57
C ARG A 253 17.62 -1.59 8.77
N ASP A 254 18.27 -2.67 9.19
CA ASP A 254 19.43 -3.24 8.50
C ASP A 254 19.04 -3.66 7.08
N LEU A 255 17.89 -4.34 6.93
CA LEU A 255 17.38 -4.77 5.63
C LEU A 255 17.09 -3.60 4.68
N MET A 256 16.46 -2.53 5.17
CA MET A 256 16.18 -1.33 4.38
C MET A 256 17.45 -0.56 4.00
N LYS A 257 18.52 -0.67 4.80
CA LYS A 257 19.82 -0.06 4.50
C LYS A 257 20.61 -0.88 3.47
N GLU A 258 20.58 -2.20 3.60
CA GLU A 258 21.28 -3.14 2.72
C GLU A 258 20.64 -3.18 1.32
N PHE A 259 19.31 -3.09 1.24
CA PHE A 259 18.55 -3.20 -0.01
C PHE A 259 17.58 -2.02 -0.24
N PRO A 260 18.08 -0.78 -0.39
CA PRO A 260 17.25 0.42 -0.46
C PRO A 260 16.31 0.47 -1.69
N LEU A 261 16.65 -0.24 -2.77
CA LEU A 261 15.87 -0.27 -4.02
C LEU A 261 14.74 -1.32 -4.02
N LEU A 262 14.69 -2.21 -3.03
CA LEU A 262 13.69 -3.29 -2.93
C LEU A 262 12.44 -2.86 -2.18
N SER A 263 11.84 -1.76 -2.64
CA SER A 263 10.57 -1.21 -2.12
C SER A 263 9.39 -2.19 -2.20
N VAL A 264 9.50 -3.23 -3.02
CA VAL A 264 8.41 -4.15 -3.38
C VAL A 264 7.78 -4.87 -2.16
N LEU A 265 8.52 -5.05 -1.07
CA LEU A 265 8.00 -5.69 0.15
C LEU A 265 7.49 -4.71 1.20
N ASN A 266 7.57 -3.39 0.95
CA ASN A 266 7.09 -2.33 1.85
C ASN A 266 7.53 -2.52 3.32
N ILE A 267 8.79 -2.90 3.55
CA ILE A 267 9.36 -3.22 4.88
C ILE A 267 9.16 -2.08 5.90
N HIS A 268 9.08 -0.84 5.41
CA HIS A 268 8.81 0.33 6.24
C HIS A 268 7.49 0.23 7.02
N GLU A 269 6.46 -0.45 6.50
CA GLU A 269 5.20 -0.65 7.22
C GLU A 269 5.36 -1.64 8.38
N ASN A 270 6.17 -2.68 8.20
CA ASN A 270 6.56 -3.57 9.30
C ASN A 270 7.34 -2.80 10.38
N LEU A 271 8.23 -1.91 9.96
CA LEU A 271 9.04 -1.10 10.87
C LEU A 271 8.17 -0.10 11.67
N LEU A 272 7.20 0.55 11.01
CA LEU A 272 6.26 1.46 11.68
C LEU A 272 5.49 0.74 12.80
N GLU A 273 4.94 -0.44 12.51
CA GLU A 273 4.20 -1.23 13.49
C GLU A 273 5.09 -1.62 14.69
N ALA A 274 6.30 -2.13 14.44
CA ALA A 274 7.21 -2.55 15.49
C ALA A 274 7.71 -1.37 16.35
N LEU A 275 7.92 -0.18 15.75
CA LEU A 275 8.29 1.03 16.48
C LEU A 275 7.14 1.58 17.32
N LEU A 276 5.89 1.51 16.84
CA LEU A 276 4.70 1.85 17.62
C LEU A 276 4.56 0.92 18.82
N GLU A 277 4.85 -0.38 18.66
CA GLU A 277 4.83 -1.33 19.77
C GLU A 277 5.87 -0.99 20.85
N LEU A 278 7.06 -0.54 20.44
CA LEU A 278 8.07 0.01 21.37
C LEU A 278 7.72 1.39 21.94
N GLN A 279 6.66 2.04 21.47
CA GLN A 279 6.34 3.44 21.75
C GLN A 279 7.48 4.40 21.40
N ALA A 280 8.31 4.03 20.42
CA ALA A 280 9.41 4.85 19.93
C ALA A 280 8.90 5.93 18.96
N TYR A 281 8.01 6.81 19.43
CA TYR A 281 7.28 7.76 18.57
C TYR A 281 8.19 8.72 17.78
N ALA A 282 9.35 9.10 18.32
CA ALA A 282 10.33 9.90 17.61
C ALA A 282 10.90 9.15 16.39
N ASP A 283 11.16 7.85 16.53
CA ASP A 283 11.60 7.00 15.43
C ASP A 283 10.50 6.79 14.39
N VAL A 284 9.24 6.63 14.83
CA VAL A 284 8.08 6.56 13.93
C VAL A 284 8.01 7.83 13.08
N GLN A 285 8.14 9.01 13.71
CA GLN A 285 8.16 10.29 13.00
C GLN A 285 9.32 10.39 12.00
N ALA A 286 10.50 9.87 12.34
CA ALA A 286 11.66 9.86 11.44
C ALA A 286 11.45 8.96 10.21
N VAL A 287 10.73 7.84 10.36
CA VAL A 287 10.33 7.01 9.21
C VAL A 287 9.31 7.77 8.34
N LEU A 288 8.26 8.33 8.95
CA LEU A 288 7.20 9.03 8.23
C LEU A 288 7.69 10.27 7.46
N ALA A 289 8.66 11.01 8.01
CA ALA A 289 9.21 12.20 7.37
C ALA A 289 9.80 11.91 5.97
N LYS A 290 10.33 10.69 5.74
CA LYS A 290 10.79 10.27 4.42
C LYS A 290 9.66 10.19 3.41
N TYR A 291 8.46 9.86 3.88
CA TYR A 291 7.25 9.70 3.08
C TYR A 291 6.41 10.97 3.01
N ASP A 292 6.87 12.12 3.52
CA ASP A 292 6.17 13.39 3.31
C ASP A 292 6.26 13.85 1.85
N ASP A 293 7.27 13.38 1.11
CA ASP A 293 7.40 13.55 -0.33
C ASP A 293 6.19 12.96 -1.08
N ILE A 294 5.59 13.77 -1.94
CA ILE A 294 4.41 13.42 -2.77
C ILE A 294 4.78 12.33 -3.79
N SER A 295 6.05 12.22 -4.18
CA SER A 295 6.52 11.23 -5.15
C SER A 295 6.48 9.80 -4.62
N LEU A 296 6.45 9.61 -3.29
CA LEU A 296 6.44 8.28 -2.68
C LEU A 296 5.02 7.74 -2.50
N PRO A 297 4.81 6.43 -2.71
CA PRO A 297 3.49 5.84 -2.61
C PRO A 297 2.98 5.89 -1.17
N LYS A 298 1.79 6.49 -0.98
CA LYS A 298 1.07 6.48 0.30
C LYS A 298 0.36 5.14 0.52
N SER A 299 0.10 4.81 1.78
CA SER A 299 -0.69 3.67 2.25
C SER A 299 -1.49 4.05 3.49
N ALA A 300 -2.45 3.21 3.88
CA ALA A 300 -3.19 3.44 5.12
C ALA A 300 -2.26 3.46 6.33
N ALA A 301 -1.21 2.61 6.34
CA ALA A 301 -0.19 2.60 7.39
C ALA A 301 0.52 3.95 7.52
N ILE A 302 0.91 4.58 6.41
CA ILE A 302 1.56 5.90 6.44
C ILE A 302 0.58 6.98 6.93
N CYS A 303 -0.59 7.08 6.29
CA CYS A 303 -1.53 8.18 6.55
C CYS A 303 -2.12 8.13 7.97
N TYR A 304 -2.59 6.96 8.41
CA TYR A 304 -3.19 6.83 9.73
C TYR A 304 -2.16 6.82 10.86
N THR A 305 -0.94 6.33 10.64
CA THR A 305 0.12 6.46 11.67
C THR A 305 0.56 7.91 11.84
N ALA A 306 0.65 8.68 10.76
CA ALA A 306 0.89 10.12 10.85
C ALA A 306 -0.23 10.83 11.62
N ALA A 307 -1.49 10.49 11.33
CA ALA A 307 -2.65 11.01 12.06
C ALA A 307 -2.60 10.64 13.56
N LEU A 308 -2.23 9.39 13.90
CA LEU A 308 -2.09 8.94 15.27
C LEU A 308 -1.02 9.73 16.05
N LEU A 309 0.13 10.03 15.44
CA LEU A 309 1.17 10.83 16.10
C LEU A 309 0.70 12.26 16.39
N LYS A 310 -0.07 12.87 15.48
CA LYS A 310 -0.66 14.20 15.70
C LYS A 310 -1.76 14.16 16.75
N ALA A 311 -2.64 13.16 16.69
CA ALA A 311 -3.69 12.94 17.69
C ALA A 311 -3.10 12.80 19.10
N ARG A 312 -2.02 12.01 19.25
CA ARG A 312 -1.31 11.81 20.52
C ARG A 312 -0.86 13.12 21.18
N ALA A 313 -0.54 14.15 20.40
CA ALA A 313 -0.06 15.42 20.94
C ALA A 313 -1.15 16.29 21.57
N VAL A 314 -2.44 15.96 21.35
CA VAL A 314 -3.58 16.82 21.74
C VAL A 314 -4.76 16.07 22.36
N SER A 315 -4.80 14.73 22.25
CA SER A 315 -6.00 13.95 22.54
C SER A 315 -6.36 13.85 24.02
N ASP A 316 -5.39 14.02 24.91
CA ASP A 316 -5.57 14.05 26.38
C ASP A 316 -6.46 15.21 26.84
N ARG A 317 -6.44 16.33 26.11
CA ARG A 317 -7.16 17.57 26.45
C ARG A 317 -8.29 17.89 25.49
N PHE A 318 -8.51 17.04 24.50
CA PHE A 318 -9.51 17.28 23.48
C PHE A 318 -10.93 17.02 24.01
N SER A 319 -11.76 18.06 24.03
CA SER A 319 -13.20 17.98 24.29
C SER A 319 -13.95 18.73 23.18
N PRO A 320 -14.96 18.10 22.53
CA PRO A 320 -15.79 18.78 21.53
C PRO A 320 -16.49 20.03 22.07
N GLU A 321 -16.96 19.99 23.32
CA GLU A 321 -17.62 21.15 23.94
C GLU A 321 -16.64 22.31 24.12
N THR A 322 -15.42 22.00 24.57
CA THR A 322 -14.36 22.99 24.80
C THR A 322 -13.91 23.58 23.46
N ALA A 323 -13.66 22.74 22.46
CA ALA A 323 -13.30 23.16 21.10
C ALA A 323 -14.37 24.06 20.46
N SER A 324 -15.66 23.78 20.71
CA SER A 324 -16.76 24.60 20.20
C SER A 324 -16.82 26.00 20.82
N ARG A 325 -16.37 26.16 22.08
CA ARG A 325 -16.36 27.45 22.78
C ARG A 325 -15.12 28.29 22.51
N ARG A 326 -13.93 27.67 22.52
CA ARG A 326 -12.64 28.37 22.41
C ARG A 326 -12.02 28.31 21.01
N GLY A 327 -12.59 27.53 20.10
CA GLY A 327 -11.94 27.13 18.85
C GLY A 327 -10.85 26.07 19.05
N LEU A 328 -10.35 25.54 17.94
CA LEU A 328 -9.23 24.60 17.94
C LEU A 328 -7.90 25.38 18.00
N SER A 329 -6.97 24.90 18.84
CA SER A 329 -5.58 25.35 18.79
C SER A 329 -4.90 24.90 17.49
N THR A 330 -3.76 25.51 17.14
CA THR A 330 -2.98 25.10 15.96
C THR A 330 -2.61 23.62 15.98
N ALA A 331 -2.27 23.07 17.16
CA ALA A 331 -1.95 21.65 17.29
C ALA A 331 -3.19 20.76 17.05
N GLU A 332 -4.36 21.16 17.56
CA GLU A 332 -5.62 20.45 17.34
C GLU A 332 -6.06 20.52 15.87
N ILE A 333 -5.92 21.67 15.22
CA ILE A 333 -6.18 21.83 13.78
C ILE A 333 -5.30 20.86 12.98
N ASN A 334 -4.00 20.83 13.24
CA ASN A 334 -3.06 19.93 12.56
C ASN A 334 -3.42 18.45 12.75
N ALA A 335 -3.93 18.06 13.93
CA ALA A 335 -4.38 16.70 14.20
C ALA A 335 -5.67 16.36 13.43
N VAL A 336 -6.65 17.27 13.44
CA VAL A 336 -7.90 17.14 12.68
C VAL A 336 -7.63 17.02 11.18
N GLU A 337 -6.78 17.88 10.62
CA GLU A 337 -6.39 17.83 9.20
C GLU A 337 -5.65 16.53 8.84
N ALA A 338 -4.79 16.02 9.72
CA ALA A 338 -4.11 14.75 9.50
C ALA A 338 -5.11 13.57 9.50
N ILE A 339 -6.10 13.60 10.39
CA ILE A 339 -7.18 12.59 10.41
C ILE A 339 -8.04 12.71 9.15
N HIS A 340 -8.44 13.91 8.73
CA HIS A 340 -9.20 14.10 7.48
C HIS A 340 -8.45 13.55 6.27
N ARG A 341 -7.16 13.85 6.12
CA ARG A 341 -6.34 13.29 5.03
C ARG A 341 -6.24 11.76 5.09
N ALA A 342 -6.16 11.19 6.29
CA ALA A 342 -6.15 9.73 6.45
C ALA A 342 -7.50 9.10 6.07
N VAL A 343 -8.61 9.70 6.49
CA VAL A 343 -9.98 9.30 6.14
C VAL A 343 -10.23 9.41 4.63
N GLU A 344 -9.82 10.51 4.02
CA GLU A 344 -9.91 10.72 2.57
C GLU A 344 -9.06 9.68 1.81
N PHE A 345 -7.88 9.34 2.33
CA PHE A 345 -7.04 8.30 1.73
C PHE A 345 -7.73 6.93 1.74
N ASN A 346 -8.23 6.50 2.91
CA ASN A 346 -8.97 5.24 3.03
C ASN A 346 -10.14 5.40 4.03
N PRO A 347 -11.39 5.53 3.56
CA PRO A 347 -12.56 5.84 4.39
C PRO A 347 -13.10 4.62 5.15
N HIS A 348 -12.56 3.42 4.91
CA HIS A 348 -13.00 2.18 5.55
C HIS A 348 -12.38 1.98 6.94
N VAL A 349 -11.14 2.46 7.14
CA VAL A 349 -10.37 2.30 8.38
C VAL A 349 -11.10 2.75 9.65
N PRO A 350 -11.79 3.92 9.70
CA PRO A 350 -12.39 4.40 10.95
C PRO A 350 -13.41 3.43 11.52
N LYS A 351 -14.21 2.75 10.67
CA LYS A 351 -15.19 1.76 11.15
C LYS A 351 -14.54 0.59 11.87
N TYR A 352 -13.35 0.16 11.44
CA TYR A 352 -12.60 -0.90 12.10
C TYR A 352 -11.89 -0.39 13.36
N LEU A 353 -11.31 0.82 13.31
CA LEU A 353 -10.65 1.41 14.49
C LEU A 353 -11.62 1.72 15.63
N LEU A 354 -12.85 2.12 15.28
CA LEU A 354 -13.93 2.39 16.22
C LEU A 354 -14.73 1.13 16.58
N GLU A 355 -14.29 -0.04 16.11
CA GLU A 355 -14.92 -1.35 16.39
C GLU A 355 -16.41 -1.41 15.99
N MET A 356 -16.84 -0.56 15.04
CA MET A 356 -18.16 -0.60 14.42
C MET A 356 -18.28 -1.74 13.40
N LYS A 357 -17.14 -2.27 12.95
CA LYS A 357 -17.02 -3.51 12.17
C LYS A 357 -16.09 -4.46 12.91
N SER A 358 -16.45 -5.75 12.93
CA SER A 358 -15.60 -6.81 13.47
C SER A 358 -14.32 -6.96 12.64
N LEU A 359 -13.19 -7.13 13.33
CA LEU A 359 -11.93 -7.49 12.69
C LEU A 359 -11.95 -8.97 12.29
N ILE A 360 -11.44 -9.24 11.08
CA ILE A 360 -11.13 -10.59 10.58
C ILE A 360 -9.62 -10.71 10.38
N LEU A 361 -9.11 -11.93 10.12
CA LEU A 361 -7.72 -12.07 9.70
C LEU A 361 -7.50 -11.31 8.39
N PRO A 362 -6.43 -10.51 8.29
CA PRO A 362 -6.17 -9.74 7.10
C PRO A 362 -5.75 -10.67 5.95
N PRO A 363 -6.10 -10.37 4.70
CA PRO A 363 -5.68 -11.18 3.55
C PRO A 363 -4.17 -11.06 3.29
N GLU A 364 -3.63 -11.97 2.48
CA GLU A 364 -2.24 -11.89 1.98
C GLU A 364 -2.06 -10.73 0.98
N HIS A 365 -3.16 -10.26 0.39
CA HIS A 365 -3.20 -9.20 -0.60
C HIS A 365 -4.28 -8.16 -0.32
N ILE A 366 -3.97 -6.90 -0.57
CA ILE A 366 -4.83 -5.76 -0.24
C ILE A 366 -5.10 -4.89 -1.47
N LEU A 367 -6.31 -4.35 -1.53
CA LEU A 367 -6.65 -3.28 -2.44
C LEU A 367 -6.31 -1.97 -1.75
N LYS A 368 -5.37 -1.20 -2.31
CA LYS A 368 -5.04 0.13 -1.79
C LYS A 368 -6.28 1.02 -1.77
N ARG A 369 -6.46 1.75 -0.66
CA ARG A 369 -7.63 2.58 -0.35
C ARG A 369 -8.94 1.81 -0.17
N GLY A 370 -8.91 0.48 -0.26
CA GLY A 370 -10.06 -0.39 -0.12
C GLY A 370 -10.25 -0.93 1.29
N ASP A 371 -11.33 -1.69 1.46
CA ASP A 371 -11.71 -2.32 2.74
C ASP A 371 -10.67 -3.34 3.22
N SER A 372 -10.02 -4.09 2.31
CA SER A 372 -8.97 -5.06 2.67
C SER A 372 -7.70 -4.41 3.23
N GLU A 373 -7.26 -3.27 2.68
CA GLU A 373 -6.18 -2.47 3.30
C GLU A 373 -6.62 -1.93 4.67
N ALA A 374 -7.89 -1.55 4.82
CA ALA A 374 -8.41 -1.05 6.09
C ALA A 374 -8.41 -2.10 7.20
N VAL A 375 -8.86 -3.32 6.89
CA VAL A 375 -8.77 -4.47 7.80
C VAL A 375 -7.30 -4.75 8.13
N ALA A 376 -6.42 -4.81 7.13
CA ALA A 376 -4.99 -5.06 7.34
C ALA A 376 -4.35 -4.01 8.25
N TYR A 377 -4.65 -2.73 8.07
CA TYR A 377 -4.16 -1.68 8.96
C TYR A 377 -4.73 -1.84 10.38
N ALA A 378 -6.05 -1.89 10.52
CA ALA A 378 -6.70 -1.89 11.83
C ALA A 378 -6.36 -3.14 12.66
N PHE A 379 -6.18 -4.31 12.03
CA PHE A 379 -5.80 -5.55 12.70
C PHE A 379 -4.52 -5.40 13.54
N PHE A 380 -3.53 -4.67 13.01
CA PHE A 380 -2.26 -4.43 13.71
C PHE A 380 -2.21 -3.13 14.50
N HIS A 381 -2.99 -2.12 14.12
CA HIS A 381 -2.83 -0.76 14.66
C HIS A 381 -3.91 -0.34 15.65
N LEU A 382 -5.04 -1.05 15.75
CA LEU A 382 -6.11 -0.70 16.70
C LEU A 382 -5.60 -0.56 18.14
N GLN A 383 -4.72 -1.47 18.59
CA GLN A 383 -4.16 -1.40 19.94
C GLN A 383 -3.28 -0.16 20.15
N HIS A 384 -2.58 0.30 19.11
CA HIS A 384 -1.79 1.53 19.17
C HIS A 384 -2.68 2.77 19.30
N TRP A 385 -3.85 2.78 18.65
CA TRP A 385 -4.86 3.83 18.82
C TRP A 385 -5.50 3.80 20.21
N LYS A 386 -5.86 2.61 20.71
CA LYS A 386 -6.44 2.43 22.06
C LYS A 386 -5.50 2.85 23.18
N ARG A 387 -4.18 2.65 22.99
CA ARG A 387 -3.15 3.03 23.96
C ARG A 387 -3.08 4.53 24.21
N ILE A 388 -3.46 5.35 23.23
CA ILE A 388 -3.42 6.81 23.33
C ILE A 388 -4.79 7.32 23.78
N GLU A 389 -4.86 7.78 25.01
CA GLU A 389 -6.10 8.30 25.61
C GLU A 389 -6.70 9.41 24.75
N GLY A 390 -8.00 9.30 24.48
CA GLY A 390 -8.75 10.26 23.65
C GLY A 390 -8.50 10.17 22.13
N ALA A 391 -7.53 9.40 21.63
CA ALA A 391 -7.23 9.37 20.19
C ALA A 391 -8.39 8.82 19.34
N LEU A 392 -9.04 7.75 19.81
CA LEU A 392 -10.23 7.19 19.16
C LEU A 392 -11.43 8.14 19.25
N ASN A 393 -11.57 8.89 20.35
CA ASN A 393 -12.62 9.90 20.47
C ASN A 393 -12.39 11.06 19.48
N LEU A 394 -11.16 11.55 19.37
CA LEU A 394 -10.78 12.57 18.39
C LEU A 394 -11.01 12.07 16.96
N LEU A 395 -10.64 10.83 16.65
CA LEU A 395 -10.94 10.19 15.36
C LEU A 395 -12.45 10.16 15.11
N HIS A 396 -13.23 9.72 16.09
CA HIS A 396 -14.69 9.64 16.00
C HIS A 396 -15.31 10.99 15.69
N CYS A 397 -15.05 12.01 16.52
CA CYS A 397 -15.58 13.36 16.33
C CYS A 397 -15.19 13.95 14.97
N THR A 398 -13.94 13.73 14.55
CA THR A 398 -13.43 14.25 13.28
C THR A 398 -14.06 13.56 12.08
N TRP A 399 -14.13 12.22 12.10
CA TRP A 399 -14.70 11.39 11.04
C TRP A 399 -16.21 11.55 10.91
N GLU A 400 -16.95 11.63 12.02
CA GLU A 400 -18.38 11.93 11.98
C GLU A 400 -18.62 13.35 11.45
N GLY A 401 -17.82 14.33 11.89
CA GLY A 401 -17.85 15.68 11.33
C GLY A 401 -17.66 15.70 9.81
N SER A 402 -16.74 14.88 9.27
CA SER A 402 -16.55 14.75 7.82
C SER A 402 -17.77 14.19 7.07
N LYS A 403 -18.60 13.36 7.71
CA LYS A 403 -19.83 12.84 7.08
C LYS A 403 -20.88 13.92 6.92
N TYR A 404 -20.80 14.99 7.71
CA TYR A 404 -21.73 16.11 7.69
C TYR A 404 -21.03 17.39 7.22
N SER A 405 -21.02 17.65 5.91
CA SER A 405 -20.55 18.95 5.42
C SER A 405 -21.44 20.06 6.00
N PHE A 406 -20.85 20.95 6.80
CA PHE A 406 -21.50 22.18 7.24
C PHE A 406 -21.51 23.17 6.06
N VAL A 407 -22.61 23.22 5.32
CA VAL A 407 -22.92 24.35 4.43
C VAL A 407 -24.16 25.03 5.01
N GLY A 408 -24.01 26.27 5.48
CA GLY A 408 -25.14 27.13 5.86
C GLY A 408 -25.98 26.69 7.07
N GLY A 409 -25.39 26.02 8.07
CA GLY A 409 -26.08 25.69 9.32
C GLY A 409 -27.10 24.55 9.25
N ILE A 410 -27.16 23.81 8.14
CA ILE A 410 -28.04 22.64 7.98
C ILE A 410 -27.18 21.37 7.84
N ARG A 411 -27.49 20.34 8.64
CA ARG A 411 -26.81 19.03 8.62
C ARG A 411 -27.19 18.25 7.35
N TYR A 412 -26.23 18.01 6.46
CA TYR A 412 -26.39 17.07 5.34
C TYR A 412 -25.39 15.93 5.44
N ASN A 413 -25.87 14.68 5.44
CA ASN A 413 -25.02 13.51 5.25
C ASN A 413 -24.44 13.57 3.82
N GLN A 414 -23.12 13.44 3.62
CA GLN A 414 -22.51 13.58 2.28
C GLN A 414 -23.12 12.62 1.24
N SER A 415 -23.55 11.41 1.66
CA SER A 415 -24.28 10.51 0.75
C SER A 415 -25.68 11.03 0.40
N LYS A 416 -26.35 11.72 1.34
CA LYS A 416 -27.61 12.43 1.08
C LYS A 416 -27.41 13.73 0.31
N LEU A 417 -26.31 14.45 0.45
CA LEU A 417 -26.03 15.67 -0.31
C LEU A 417 -25.78 15.32 -1.78
N LEU A 418 -25.04 14.24 -2.05
CA LEU A 418 -24.87 13.71 -3.40
C LEU A 418 -26.21 13.22 -3.98
N CYS A 419 -27.03 12.51 -3.18
CA CYS A 419 -28.39 12.12 -3.59
C CYS A 419 -29.33 13.32 -3.77
N LEU A 420 -29.28 14.37 -2.94
CA LEU A 420 -30.11 15.56 -3.07
C LEU A 420 -29.71 16.37 -4.30
N ILE A 421 -28.41 16.47 -4.59
CA ILE A 421 -27.91 17.11 -5.81
C ILE A 421 -28.39 16.31 -7.02
N LEU A 422 -28.33 14.98 -6.98
CA LEU A 422 -28.85 14.13 -8.07
C LEU A 422 -30.38 14.19 -8.21
N GLU A 423 -31.14 14.24 -7.11
CA GLU A 423 -32.62 14.36 -7.11
C GLU A 423 -33.08 15.75 -7.55
N LEU A 424 -32.41 16.83 -7.14
CA LEU A 424 -32.68 18.19 -7.61
C LEU A 424 -32.40 18.35 -9.10
N PHE A 425 -31.41 17.63 -9.65
CA PHE A 425 -31.14 17.60 -11.09
C PHE A 425 -32.15 16.75 -11.88
N TYR A 426 -32.74 15.72 -11.28
CA TYR A 426 -33.78 14.91 -11.94
C TYR A 426 -35.18 15.51 -11.86
N SER A 427 -35.43 16.42 -10.91
CA SER A 427 -36.74 17.07 -10.75
C SER A 427 -36.93 18.33 -11.61
N PHE A 428 -35.91 18.74 -12.39
CA PHE A 428 -36.03 19.72 -13.49
C PHE A 428 -36.08 18.97 -14.83
N LYS A 429 -37.23 18.38 -15.13
CA LYS A 429 -37.64 17.98 -16.47
C LYS A 429 -39.11 18.30 -16.68
#